data_AF-A0AAD5A7D1-F1
#
_entry.id   AF-A0AAD5A7D1-F1
#
_cell.length_a   1.000
_cell.length_b   1.000
_cell.length_c   1.000
_cell.angle_alpha   90.00
_cell.angle_beta   90.00
_cell.angle_gamma   90.00
#
_symmetry.space_group_name_H-M   'P 1'
#
loop_
_entity.id
_entity.type
_entity.pdbx_description
1 polymer ?
#
loop_
_entity_poly.entity_id
_entity_poly.type
_entity_poly.pdbx_seq_one_letter_code
_entity_poly.pdbx_strand_id
1 'polypeptide(L)'
;IVLESTSLHDEGSYSCKAYESERRSPPVYSPKNTRAVVYPSGDLTEGDSVTLSCSSDADPPVHNYSWFKQRESTDTLLTTSQNYSISNINTNHNGLYYCTAHNQLGRQNSTPVHLNVLRKCHA
;
A
#
# COMPACT_ATOMS: atom_id res chain seq x y z
N ILE A 1 18.29 12.58 -13.69
CA ILE A 1 17.58 13.74 -13.09
C ILE A 1 17.83 13.69 -11.60
N VAL A 2 18.27 14.79 -11.00
CA VAL A 2 18.36 14.95 -9.55
C VAL A 2 17.48 16.16 -9.22
N LEU A 3 16.46 15.97 -8.40
CA LEU A 3 15.57 17.04 -7.94
C LEU A 3 16.04 17.44 -6.53
N GLU A 4 16.45 18.69 -6.34
CA GLU A 4 16.98 19.18 -5.05
C GLU A 4 15.89 19.35 -3.99
N SER A 5 14.66 19.60 -4.43
CA SER A 5 13.44 19.61 -3.61
C SER A 5 12.30 19.00 -4.42
N THR A 6 11.33 18.37 -3.74
CA THR A 6 10.20 17.69 -4.39
C THR A 6 8.89 18.34 -3.96
N SER A 7 8.01 18.60 -4.92
CA SER A 7 6.67 19.15 -4.72
C SER A 7 5.60 18.28 -5.39
N LEU A 8 4.33 18.53 -5.08
CA LEU A 8 3.21 17.84 -5.75
C LEU A 8 3.16 18.11 -7.27
N HIS A 9 3.74 19.21 -7.75
CA HIS A 9 3.81 19.50 -9.20
C HIS A 9 4.87 18.67 -9.91
N ASP A 10 5.82 18.10 -9.16
CA ASP A 10 6.82 17.16 -9.67
C ASP A 10 6.27 15.73 -9.70
N GLU A 11 4.98 15.53 -9.41
CA GLU A 11 4.33 14.24 -9.61
C GLU A 11 4.17 13.99 -11.12
N GLY A 12 4.84 12.95 -11.60
CA GLY A 12 4.78 12.63 -13.01
C GLY A 12 5.73 11.52 -13.40
N SER A 13 5.86 11.37 -14.71
CA SER A 13 6.73 10.38 -15.31
C SER A 13 7.85 11.05 -16.10
N TYR A 14 9.07 10.57 -15.88
CA TYR A 14 10.27 11.17 -16.42
C TYR A 14 10.95 10.24 -17.41
N SER A 15 11.35 10.75 -18.57
CA SER A 15 12.14 10.02 -19.56
C SER A 15 13.27 10.89 -20.10
N CYS A 16 14.38 10.26 -20.49
CA CYS A 16 15.53 10.94 -21.08
C CYS A 16 15.52 10.77 -22.61
N LYS A 17 15.89 11.82 -23.34
CA LYS A 17 16.14 11.79 -24.79
C LYS A 17 17.62 12.10 -25.03
N ALA A 18 18.31 11.30 -25.83
CA ALA A 18 19.68 11.60 -26.22
C ALA A 18 19.72 12.73 -27.26
N TYR A 19 20.76 13.56 -27.23
CA TYR A 19 20.96 14.60 -28.23
C TYR A 19 21.06 13.96 -29.62
N GLU A 20 20.37 14.53 -30.62
CA GLU A 20 20.29 14.03 -32.01
C GLU A 20 19.70 12.62 -32.21
N SER A 21 18.93 12.09 -31.24
CA SER A 21 18.21 10.83 -31.39
C SER A 21 16.73 10.99 -31.07
N GLU A 22 15.84 10.43 -31.89
CA GLU A 22 14.39 10.40 -31.59
C GLU A 22 13.98 9.35 -30.54
N ARG A 23 14.93 8.52 -30.09
CA ARG A 23 14.64 7.49 -29.08
C ARG A 23 14.65 8.09 -27.67
N ARG A 24 13.56 7.85 -26.93
CA ARG A 24 13.44 8.13 -25.49
C ARG A 24 13.74 6.87 -24.69
N SER A 25 14.30 7.04 -23.50
CA SER A 25 14.35 5.96 -22.51
C SER A 25 12.93 5.57 -22.07
N PRO A 26 12.75 4.37 -21.51
CA PRO A 26 11.54 4.08 -20.76
C PRO A 26 11.28 5.15 -19.68
N PRO A 27 10.01 5.50 -19.45
CA PRO A 27 9.62 6.38 -18.37
C PRO A 27 9.90 5.76 -17.01
N VAL A 28 10.26 6.59 -16.03
CA VAL A 28 10.34 6.20 -14.62
C VAL A 28 9.39 7.06 -13.78
N TYR A 29 8.82 6.48 -12.73
CA TYR A 29 7.84 7.12 -11.85
C TYR A 29 7.77 6.43 -10.48
N SER A 30 7.43 7.22 -9.45
CA SER A 30 7.15 6.71 -8.11
C SER A 30 5.86 5.87 -8.08
N PRO A 31 5.61 5.08 -7.02
CA PRO A 31 4.43 4.22 -6.96
C PRO A 31 3.13 5.03 -7.09
N LYS A 32 2.22 4.58 -7.95
CA LYS A 32 0.92 5.19 -8.20
C LYS A 32 -0.18 4.13 -8.19
N ASN A 33 -1.43 4.56 -8.05
CA ASN A 33 -2.59 3.67 -7.96
C ASN A 33 -2.44 2.57 -6.89
N THR A 34 -1.85 2.91 -5.74
CA THR A 34 -1.63 1.97 -4.63
C THR A 34 -2.98 1.58 -4.01
N ARG A 35 -3.25 0.28 -3.95
CA ARG A 35 -4.53 -0.30 -3.51
C ARG A 35 -4.31 -1.36 -2.46
N ALA A 36 -5.09 -1.27 -1.40
CA ALA A 36 -5.24 -2.26 -0.35
C ALA A 36 -6.53 -3.05 -0.60
N VAL A 37 -6.47 -4.37 -0.45
CA VAL A 37 -7.61 -5.27 -0.59
C VAL A 37 -7.60 -6.32 0.53
N VAL A 38 -8.79 -6.75 0.95
CA VAL A 38 -9.00 -7.70 2.04
C VAL A 38 -9.58 -9.00 1.49
N TYR A 39 -8.99 -10.14 1.88
CA TYR A 39 -9.42 -11.47 1.44
C TYR A 39 -9.56 -12.44 2.63
N PRO A 40 -10.65 -13.21 2.74
CA PRO A 40 -11.84 -13.16 1.88
C PRO A 40 -12.59 -11.83 2.01
N SER A 41 -13.30 -11.44 0.97
CA SER A 41 -14.21 -10.30 1.01
C SER A 41 -15.54 -10.72 1.66
N GLY A 42 -16.09 -9.88 2.54
CA GLY A 42 -17.36 -10.14 3.21
C GLY A 42 -17.26 -10.09 4.73
N ASP A 43 -18.26 -10.69 5.39
CA ASP A 43 -18.34 -10.72 6.84
C ASP A 43 -17.31 -11.70 7.42
N LEU A 44 -16.42 -11.17 8.25
CA LEU A 44 -15.45 -11.95 9.01
C LEU A 44 -16.03 -12.23 10.40
N THR A 45 -15.92 -13.46 10.88
CA THR A 45 -16.31 -13.84 12.23
C THR A 45 -15.09 -14.16 13.08
N GLU A 46 -15.23 -14.06 14.40
CA GLU A 46 -14.12 -14.38 15.31
C GLU A 46 -13.61 -15.81 15.10
N GLY A 47 -12.30 -15.97 14.97
CA GLY A 47 -11.63 -17.24 14.66
C GLY A 47 -11.30 -17.44 13.18
N ASP A 48 -11.83 -16.61 12.28
CA ASP A 48 -11.51 -16.71 10.86
C ASP A 48 -10.07 -16.26 10.56
N SER A 49 -9.63 -16.47 9.33
CA SER A 49 -8.34 -16.00 8.83
C SER A 49 -8.55 -15.04 7.68
N VAL A 50 -7.79 -13.95 7.67
CA VAL A 50 -7.88 -12.90 6.65
C VAL A 50 -6.49 -12.49 6.20
N THR A 51 -6.37 -12.10 4.94
CA THR A 51 -5.16 -11.56 4.32
C THR A 51 -5.47 -10.21 3.70
N LEU A 52 -4.71 -9.20 4.13
CA LEU A 52 -4.66 -7.90 3.50
C LEU A 52 -3.54 -7.91 2.46
N SER A 53 -3.85 -7.59 1.21
CA SER A 53 -2.90 -7.58 0.09
C SER A 53 -2.77 -6.18 -0.50
N CYS A 54 -1.54 -5.77 -0.78
CA CYS A 54 -1.23 -4.46 -1.34
C CYS A 54 -0.70 -4.59 -2.77
N SER A 55 -1.15 -3.71 -3.66
CA SER A 55 -0.67 -3.63 -5.05
C SER A 55 -0.42 -2.18 -5.43
N SER A 56 0.57 -1.91 -6.26
CA SER A 56 0.88 -0.56 -6.76
C SER A 56 1.55 -0.66 -8.13
N ASP A 57 1.34 0.34 -8.98
CA ASP A 57 1.99 0.49 -10.27
C ASP A 57 3.23 1.39 -10.11
N ALA A 58 4.41 0.91 -10.45
CA ALA A 58 5.66 1.64 -10.28
C ALA A 58 6.71 1.19 -11.30
N ASP A 59 7.52 2.13 -11.79
CA ASP A 59 8.73 1.84 -12.56
C ASP A 59 9.90 2.73 -12.08
N PRO A 60 10.94 2.17 -11.44
CA PRO A 60 11.18 0.74 -11.22
C PRO A 60 10.19 0.09 -10.24
N PRO A 61 10.12 -1.26 -10.22
CA PRO A 61 9.20 -1.99 -9.34
C PRO A 61 9.35 -1.59 -7.87
N VAL A 62 8.23 -1.72 -7.14
CA VAL A 62 8.20 -1.53 -5.70
C VAL A 62 9.14 -2.54 -5.02
N HIS A 63 10.06 -2.05 -4.18
CA HIS A 63 10.98 -2.91 -3.43
C HIS A 63 10.52 -3.11 -1.98
N ASN A 64 9.62 -2.27 -1.48
CA ASN A 64 9.07 -2.40 -0.13
C ASN A 64 7.59 -2.02 -0.08
N TYR A 65 6.83 -2.83 0.64
CA TYR A 65 5.48 -2.53 1.10
C TYR A 65 5.47 -2.48 2.61
N SER A 66 4.71 -1.56 3.19
CA SER A 66 4.52 -1.47 4.65
C SER A 66 3.05 -1.34 4.98
N TRP A 67 2.55 -2.16 5.91
CA TRP A 67 1.17 -2.15 6.38
C TRP A 67 1.04 -1.42 7.71
N PHE A 68 0.02 -0.58 7.81
CA PHE A 68 -0.27 0.22 8.98
C PHE A 68 -1.71 0.02 9.44
N LYS A 69 -1.91 -0.01 10.76
CA LYS A 69 -3.22 0.17 11.39
C LYS A 69 -3.37 1.63 11.80
N GLN A 70 -4.41 2.29 11.29
CA GLN A 70 -4.70 3.68 11.63
C GLN A 70 -5.16 3.81 13.09
N ARG A 71 -4.64 4.80 13.81
CA ARG A 71 -5.09 5.14 15.17
C ARG A 71 -5.23 6.66 15.32
N GLU A 72 -5.92 7.09 16.37
CA GLU A 72 -6.16 8.51 16.63
C GLU A 72 -4.87 9.31 16.89
N SER A 73 -3.88 8.70 17.55
CA SER A 73 -2.63 9.35 17.91
C SER A 73 -1.49 9.02 16.94
N THR A 74 -1.16 7.73 16.81
CA THR A 74 -0.06 7.26 15.98
C THR A 74 -0.37 5.94 15.31
N ASP A 75 -0.18 5.92 13.99
CA ASP A 75 -0.35 4.70 13.19
C ASP A 75 0.66 3.64 13.62
N THR A 76 0.20 2.40 13.68
CA THR A 76 1.03 1.26 14.11
C THR A 76 1.51 0.50 12.89
N LEU A 77 2.84 0.38 12.72
CA LEU A 77 3.44 -0.50 11.71
C LEU A 77 3.16 -1.97 12.07
N LEU A 78 2.64 -2.74 11.13
CA LEU A 78 2.24 -4.15 11.32
C LEU A 78 3.23 -5.10 10.67
N THR A 79 3.61 -4.84 9.42
CA THR A 79 4.58 -5.65 8.66
C THR A 79 5.15 -4.83 7.50
N THR A 80 6.33 -5.23 7.03
CA THR A 80 7.02 -4.69 5.85
C THR A 80 6.96 -5.64 4.65
N SER A 81 5.84 -6.37 4.53
CA SER A 81 5.56 -7.32 3.45
C SER A 81 4.41 -6.84 2.57
N GLN A 82 4.35 -7.33 1.33
CA GLN A 82 3.24 -7.03 0.41
C GLN A 82 1.89 -7.50 0.97
N ASN A 83 1.89 -8.65 1.62
CA ASN A 83 0.71 -9.27 2.22
C ASN A 83 0.85 -9.31 3.75
N TYR A 84 -0.26 -9.05 4.44
CA TYR A 84 -0.39 -9.15 5.88
C TYR A 84 -1.53 -10.11 6.24
N SER A 85 -1.18 -11.27 6.78
CA SER A 85 -2.17 -12.29 7.17
C SER A 85 -2.36 -12.31 8.68
N ILE A 86 -3.63 -12.36 9.10
CA ILE A 86 -4.04 -12.53 10.50
C ILE A 86 -4.82 -13.85 10.57
N SER A 87 -4.37 -14.75 11.42
CA SER A 87 -5.11 -15.97 11.79
C SER A 87 -5.84 -15.75 13.11
N ASN A 88 -6.95 -16.48 13.30
CA ASN A 88 -7.76 -16.43 14.52
C ASN A 88 -8.18 -14.98 14.87
N ILE A 89 -8.80 -14.31 13.90
CA ILE A 89 -9.17 -12.90 14.02
C ILE A 89 -10.20 -12.67 15.15
N ASN A 90 -10.25 -11.48 15.74
CA ASN A 90 -11.20 -11.11 16.79
C ASN A 90 -11.56 -9.62 16.71
N THR A 91 -12.51 -9.14 17.51
CA THR A 91 -12.96 -7.73 17.44
C THR A 91 -11.89 -6.68 17.72
N ASN A 92 -10.77 -7.02 18.38
CA ASN A 92 -9.68 -6.07 18.60
C ASN A 92 -8.93 -5.73 17.31
N HIS A 93 -9.08 -6.57 16.27
CA HIS A 93 -8.54 -6.32 14.94
C HIS A 93 -9.40 -5.35 14.14
N ASN A 94 -10.59 -4.94 14.60
CA ASN A 94 -11.40 -3.95 13.89
C ASN A 94 -10.64 -2.62 13.74
N GLY A 95 -10.87 -1.95 12.61
CA GLY A 95 -10.29 -0.63 12.33
C GLY A 95 -9.95 -0.41 10.87
N LEU A 96 -9.27 0.70 10.61
CA LEU A 96 -8.80 1.09 9.29
C LEU A 96 -7.34 0.67 9.10
N TYR A 97 -7.05 0.10 7.94
CA TYR A 97 -5.73 -0.37 7.55
C TYR A 97 -5.35 0.24 6.21
N TYR A 98 -4.10 0.62 6.04
CA TYR A 98 -3.59 1.07 4.75
C TYR A 98 -2.18 0.52 4.53
N CYS A 99 -1.77 0.46 3.27
CA CYS A 99 -0.42 0.10 2.91
C CYS A 99 0.30 1.27 2.23
N THR A 100 1.62 1.34 2.42
CA THR A 100 2.51 2.23 1.69
C THR A 100 3.37 1.41 0.76
N ALA A 101 3.37 1.75 -0.52
CA ALA A 101 4.30 1.20 -1.52
C ALA A 101 5.48 2.15 -1.71
N HIS A 102 6.70 1.61 -1.79
CA HIS A 102 7.93 2.40 -1.90
C HIS A 102 8.85 1.86 -3.01
N ASN A 103 9.25 2.74 -3.93
CA ASN A 103 10.36 2.51 -4.84
C ASN A 103 11.45 3.57 -4.63
N GLN A 104 12.57 3.49 -5.35
CA GLN A 104 13.69 4.42 -5.21
C GLN A 104 13.35 5.89 -5.56
N LEU A 105 12.21 6.14 -6.20
CA LEU A 105 11.75 7.46 -6.65
C LEU A 105 10.75 8.09 -5.67
N GLY A 106 10.14 7.29 -4.79
CA GLY A 106 9.19 7.80 -3.81
C GLY A 106 8.23 6.74 -3.30
N ARG A 107 7.20 7.20 -2.58
CA ARG A 107 6.21 6.36 -1.90
C ARG A 107 4.79 6.87 -2.09
N GLN A 108 3.83 5.97 -2.05
CA GLN A 108 2.41 6.30 -2.04
C GLN A 108 1.63 5.40 -1.08
N ASN A 109 0.68 6.01 -0.37
CA ASN A 109 -0.25 5.31 0.51
C ASN A 109 -1.50 4.88 -0.27
N SER A 110 -2.06 3.72 0.06
CA SER A 110 -3.38 3.31 -0.38
C SER A 110 -4.47 4.12 0.30
N THR A 111 -5.67 4.13 -0.29
CA THR A 111 -6.88 4.43 0.47
C THR A 111 -7.03 3.40 1.61
N PRO A 112 -7.40 3.81 2.83
CA PRO A 112 -7.64 2.88 3.93
C PRO A 112 -8.79 1.91 3.64
N VAL A 113 -8.64 0.67 4.06
CA VAL A 113 -9.68 -0.36 4.05
C VAL A 113 -10.16 -0.63 5.47
N HIS A 114 -11.46 -0.83 5.63
CA HIS A 114 -12.06 -1.14 6.92
C HIS A 114 -12.13 -2.65 7.14
N LEU A 115 -11.54 -3.12 8.23
CA LEU A 115 -11.65 -4.50 8.68
C LEU A 115 -12.72 -4.56 9.77
N ASN A 116 -13.79 -5.30 9.53
CA ASN A 116 -14.89 -5.50 10.47
C ASN A 116 -15.05 -6.99 10.78
N VAL A 117 -15.01 -7.32 12.07
CA VAL A 117 -15.12 -8.69 12.59
C VAL A 117 -16.35 -8.76 13.49
N LEU A 118 -17.23 -9.72 13.20
CA LEU A 118 -18.44 -10.01 13.95
C LEU A 118 -18.13 -10.96 15.10
N ARG A 119 -18.63 -10.64 16.29
CA ARG A 119 -18.53 -11.51 17.47
C ARG A 119 -19.32 -12.79 17.26
N LYS A 120 -18.79 -13.90 17.78
CA LYS A 120 -19.58 -15.12 17.93
C LYS A 120 -20.45 -14.99 19.17
N CYS A 121 -21.76 -15.14 19.01
CA CYS A 121 -22.65 -15.32 20.15
C CYS A 121 -22.43 -16.73 20.70
N HIS A 122 -22.12 -16.84 22.00
CA HIS A 122 -22.15 -18.11 22.70
C HIS A 122 -23.61 -18.44 23.06
N ALA A 123 -24.06 -19.62 22.65
CA ALA A 123 -25.36 -20.19 23.04
C ALA A 123 -25.24 -20.93 24.37
#